data_AF-K2AD78-F1
#
_entry.id   AF-K2AD78-F1
#
_cell.length_a   1.000
_cell.length_b   1.000
_cell.length_c   1.000
_cell.angle_alpha   90.00
_cell.angle_beta   90.00
_cell.angle_gamma   90.00
#
_symmetry.space_group_name_H-M   'P 1'
#
loop_
_entity.id
_entity.type
_entity.pdbx_description
1 polymer ?
#
loop_
_entity_poly.entity_id
_entity_poly.type
_entity_poly.pdbx_seq_one_letter_code
_entity_poly.pdbx_strand_id
1 'polypeptide(L)'
;MLKHIIAIIILSIVIIVGMSYAQQGLQYLLSAHDWVSDMLKQVFSVGPAGSVIRQLIALLVIPVLTSFIPALIYWLTTRHKLPYFMELVWVIWLIQTAALVITFKPPA
;
A
#
# COMPACT_ATOMS: atom_id res chain seq x y z
N MET A 1 -6.32 -4.07 27.96
CA MET A 1 -7.61 -4.29 27.28
C MET A 1 -8.38 -3.00 27.01
N LEU A 2 -8.86 -2.26 28.02
CA LEU A 2 -9.67 -1.04 27.82
C LEU A 2 -8.98 0.03 26.93
N LYS A 3 -7.67 0.26 27.14
CA LYS A 3 -6.88 1.21 26.33
C LYS A 3 -6.87 0.88 24.83
N HIS A 4 -6.87 -0.41 24.49
CA HIS A 4 -6.83 -0.86 23.09
C HIS A 4 -8.21 -0.71 22.45
N ILE A 5 -9.27 -1.00 23.20
CA ILE A 5 -10.65 -0.80 22.75
C ILE A 5 -10.89 0.69 22.44
N ILE A 6 -10.48 1.58 23.35
CA ILE A 6 -10.60 3.03 23.15
C ILE A 6 -9.79 3.47 21.92
N ALA A 7 -8.57 2.96 21.74
CA ALA A 7 -7.76 3.28 20.57
C ALA A 7 -8.43 2.86 19.25
N ILE A 8 -9.04 1.67 19.20
CA ILE A 8 -9.78 1.20 18.01
C ILE A 8 -10.99 2.10 17.75
N ILE A 9 -11.76 2.46 18.77
CA ILE A 9 -12.93 3.35 18.62
C ILE A 9 -12.51 4.70 18.03
N ILE A 10 -11.46 5.31 18.58
CA ILE A 10 -10.94 6.59 18.08
C ILE A 10 -10.47 6.43 16.63
N LEU A 11 -9.73 5.36 16.30
CA LEU A 11 -9.26 5.10 14.95
C LEU A 11 -10.42 4.93 13.97
N SER A 12 -11.49 4.22 14.36
CA SER A 12 -12.69 4.08 13.54
C SER A 12 -13.37 5.42 13.27
N ILE A 13 -13.49 6.28 14.28
CA ILE A 13 -14.06 7.63 14.10
C ILE A 13 -13.19 8.46 13.15
N VAL A 14 -11.86 8.42 13.32
CA VAL A 14 -10.92 9.12 12.44
C VAL A 14 -11.06 8.64 10.99
N ILE A 15 -11.19 7.34 10.75
CA ILE A 15 -11.39 6.78 9.41
C ILE A 15 -12.73 7.24 8.81
N ILE A 16 -13.82 7.22 9.59
CA ILE A 16 -15.15 7.62 9.10
C ILE A 16 -15.16 9.10 8.72
N VAL A 17 -14.64 9.97 9.58
CA VAL A 17 -14.58 11.42 9.30
C VAL A 17 -13.58 11.73 8.19
N GLY A 18 -12.48 10.99 8.14
CA GLY A 18 -11.42 11.13 7.14
C GLY A 18 -11.61 10.26 5.89
N MET A 19 -12.80 9.74 5.64
CA MET A 19 -13.02 8.71 4.61
C MET A 19 -12.60 9.17 3.21
N SER A 20 -12.81 10.45 2.88
CA SER A 20 -12.35 11.03 1.61
C SER A 20 -10.83 10.97 1.46
N TYR A 21 -10.08 11.29 2.52
CA TYR A 21 -8.62 11.21 2.52
C TYR A 21 -8.13 9.76 2.49
N ALA A 22 -8.79 8.86 3.21
CA ALA A 22 -8.46 7.43 3.17
C ALA A 22 -8.67 6.86 1.77
N GLN A 23 -9.77 7.23 1.11
CA GLN A 23 -10.06 6.82 -0.26
C GLN A 23 -9.06 7.41 -1.27
N GLN A 24 -8.69 8.68 -1.13
CA GLN A 24 -7.64 9.29 -1.95
C GLN A 24 -6.30 8.56 -1.76
N GLY A 25 -5.90 8.27 -0.51
CA GLY A 25 -4.70 7.50 -0.22
C GLY A 25 -4.72 6.11 -0.88
N LEU A 26 -5.86 5.42 -0.82
CA LEU A 26 -6.04 4.14 -1.48
C LEU A 26 -5.94 4.25 -3.01
N GLN A 27 -6.54 5.28 -3.60
CA GLN A 27 -6.43 5.55 -5.03
C GLN A 27 -4.99 5.81 -5.46
N TYR A 28 -4.24 6.64 -4.72
CA TYR A 28 -2.82 6.85 -5.00
C TYR A 28 -2.02 5.55 -4.93
N LEU A 29 -2.32 4.68 -3.96
CA LEU A 29 -1.66 3.38 -3.81
C LEU A 29 -1.94 2.46 -5.02
N LEU A 30 -3.19 2.40 -5.47
CA LEU A 30 -3.58 1.61 -6.65
C LEU A 30 -3.00 2.20 -7.93
N SER A 31 -3.04 3.52 -8.11
CA SER A 31 -2.44 4.18 -9.27
C SER A 31 -0.93 3.98 -9.33
N ALA A 32 -0.25 3.96 -8.17
CA ALA A 32 1.17 3.65 -8.11
C ALA A 32 1.45 2.19 -8.53
N HIS A 33 0.61 1.25 -8.10
CA HIS A 33 0.67 -0.16 -8.54
C HIS A 33 0.52 -0.28 -10.06
N ASP A 34 -0.48 0.37 -10.64
CA ASP A 34 -0.71 0.36 -12.08
C ASP A 34 0.46 0.99 -12.84
N TRP A 35 0.98 2.12 -12.36
CA TRP A 35 2.13 2.79 -12.95
C TRP A 35 3.38 1.90 -12.96
N VAL A 36 3.68 1.21 -11.85
CA VAL A 36 4.80 0.26 -11.81
C VAL A 36 4.57 -0.92 -12.74
N SER A 37 3.36 -1.49 -12.75
CA SER A 37 3.01 -2.59 -13.66
C SER A 37 3.18 -2.19 -15.13
N ASP A 38 2.81 -0.95 -15.47
CA ASP A 38 2.96 -0.37 -16.80
C ASP A 38 4.42 -0.15 -17.19
N MET A 39 5.27 0.33 -16.27
CA MET A 39 6.71 0.44 -16.51
C MET A 39 7.33 -0.94 -16.79
N LEU A 40 6.89 -1.96 -16.06
CA LEU A 40 7.33 -3.34 -16.28
C LEU A 40 6.80 -3.95 -17.59
N LYS A 41 5.90 -3.27 -18.31
CA LYS A 41 5.49 -3.68 -19.67
C LYS A 41 6.63 -3.66 -20.67
N GLN A 42 7.60 -2.78 -20.48
CA GLN A 42 8.75 -2.65 -21.38
C GLN A 42 9.78 -3.77 -21.18
N VAL A 43 9.80 -4.37 -19.98
CA VAL A 43 10.82 -5.36 -19.59
C VAL A 43 10.30 -6.79 -19.71
N PHE A 44 9.07 -7.04 -19.28
CA PHE A 44 8.45 -8.36 -19.38
C PHE A 44 7.65 -8.48 -20.68
N SER A 45 7.30 -9.69 -21.12
CA SER A 45 6.51 -9.92 -22.33
C SER A 45 5.00 -9.68 -22.08
N VAL A 46 4.26 -9.28 -23.13
CA VAL A 46 2.82 -8.95 -23.06
C VAL A 46 1.93 -10.20 -22.87
N GLY A 47 2.52 -11.39 -22.78
CA GLY A 47 1.77 -12.64 -22.57
C GLY A 47 1.18 -12.79 -21.16
N PRO A 48 0.27 -13.77 -20.96
CA PRO A 48 -0.42 -14.00 -19.68
C PRO A 48 0.54 -14.18 -18.49
N ALA A 49 1.61 -14.96 -18.68
CA ALA A 49 2.63 -15.17 -17.64
C ALA A 49 3.38 -13.88 -17.30
N GLY A 50 3.70 -13.05 -18.29
CA GLY A 50 4.34 -11.75 -18.08
C GLY A 50 3.43 -10.78 -17.33
N SER A 51 2.13 -10.79 -17.60
CA SER A 51 1.14 -9.99 -16.87
C SER A 51 1.11 -10.35 -15.37
N VAL A 52 1.06 -11.65 -15.04
CA VAL A 52 1.05 -12.11 -13.64
C VAL A 52 2.33 -11.72 -12.92
N ILE A 53 3.49 -11.92 -13.54
CA ILE A 53 4.79 -11.56 -12.94
C ILE A 53 4.87 -10.06 -12.66
N ARG A 54 4.43 -9.21 -13.61
CA ARG A 54 4.41 -7.75 -13.42
C ARG A 54 3.53 -7.33 -12.24
N GLN A 55 2.31 -7.89 -12.14
CA GLN A 55 1.40 -7.60 -11.04
C GLN A 55 1.99 -8.05 -9.69
N LEU A 56 2.63 -9.22 -9.63
CA LEU A 56 3.30 -9.70 -8.43
C LEU A 56 4.45 -8.77 -8.00
N ILE A 57 5.28 -8.34 -8.95
CA ILE A 57 6.38 -7.41 -8.65
C ILE A 57 5.82 -6.07 -8.17
N ALA A 58 4.80 -5.52 -8.84
CA ALA A 58 4.16 -4.28 -8.44
C ALA A 58 3.49 -4.39 -7.04
N LEU A 59 2.97 -5.57 -6.68
CA LEU A 59 2.41 -5.82 -5.36
C LEU A 59 3.48 -5.79 -4.24
N LEU A 60 4.70 -6.26 -4.54
CA LEU A 60 5.79 -6.32 -3.56
C LEU A 60 6.58 -5.01 -3.46
N VAL A 61 6.81 -4.34 -4.58
CA VAL A 61 7.66 -3.14 -4.64
C VAL A 61 6.95 -1.92 -4.07
N ILE A 62 5.65 -1.76 -4.33
CA ILE A 62 4.90 -0.57 -3.91
C ILE A 62 4.90 -0.38 -2.38
N PRO A 63 4.59 -1.38 -1.55
CA PRO A 63 4.58 -1.20 -0.10
C PRO A 63 5.95 -0.80 0.45
N VAL A 64 7.02 -1.32 -0.13
CA VAL A 64 8.40 -0.97 0.25
C VAL A 64 8.71 0.48 -0.13
N LEU A 65 8.34 0.92 -1.33
CA LEU A 65 8.56 2.31 -1.76
C LEU A 65 7.70 3.31 -0.96
N THR A 66 6.42 3.00 -0.76
CA THR A 66 5.50 3.88 -0.04
C THR A 66 5.87 3.99 1.45
N SER A 67 6.29 2.89 2.08
CA SER A 67 6.80 2.90 3.47
C SER A 67 8.13 3.63 3.62
N PHE A 68 8.92 3.73 2.55
CA PHE A 68 10.18 4.47 2.58
C PHE A 68 9.96 5.97 2.80
N ILE A 69 8.83 6.52 2.35
CA ILE A 69 8.48 7.95 2.55
C ILE A 69 8.41 8.32 4.04
N PRO A 70 7.55 7.71 4.87
CA PRO A 70 7.52 8.01 6.31
C PRO A 70 8.81 7.61 7.02
N ALA A 71 9.50 6.55 6.58
CA ALA A 71 10.79 6.16 7.14
C ALA A 71 11.86 7.24 6.93
N LEU A 72 11.91 7.85 5.74
CA LEU A 72 12.83 8.92 5.42
C LEU A 72 12.50 10.19 6.20
N ILE A 73 11.21 10.54 6.33
CA ILE A 73 10.76 11.67 7.15
C ILE A 73 11.20 11.48 8.61
N TYR A 74 10.97 10.28 9.18
CA TYR A 74 11.38 9.96 10.55
C TYR A 74 12.90 10.00 10.73
N TRP A 75 13.65 9.49 9.76
CA TRP A 75 15.10 9.54 9.78
C TRP A 75 15.64 10.97 9.67
N LEU A 76 15.01 11.83 8.88
CA LEU A 76 15.40 13.24 8.77
C LEU A 76 15.21 14.01 10.08
N THR A 77 14.10 13.77 10.80
CA THR A 77 13.80 14.46 12.06
C THR A 77 14.58 13.87 13.24
N THR A 78 14.64 12.55 13.32
CA THR A 78 15.15 11.85 14.50
C THR A 78 16.60 11.40 14.32
N ARG A 79 17.13 11.37 13.10
CA ARG A 79 18.45 10.77 12.72
C ARG A 79 18.61 9.29 13.08
N HIS A 80 17.55 8.64 13.54
CA HIS A 80 17.51 7.22 13.89
C HIS A 80 16.73 6.43 12.84
N LYS A 81 17.07 5.16 12.66
CA LYS A 81 16.31 4.25 11.79
C LYS A 81 14.94 3.99 12.41
N LEU A 82 13.89 3.97 11.59
CA LEU A 82 12.54 3.67 12.05
C LEU A 82 12.49 2.20 12.53
N PRO A 83 12.22 1.94 13.83
CA PRO A 83 12.33 0.60 14.41
C PRO A 83 11.29 -0.38 13.87
N TYR A 84 10.13 0.11 13.41
CA TYR A 84 9.00 -0.71 12.94
C TYR A 84 8.78 -0.62 11.42
N PHE A 85 9.86 -0.62 10.65
CA PHE A 85 9.80 -0.36 9.21
C PHE A 85 9.07 -1.49 8.48
N MET A 86 9.42 -2.74 8.80
CA MET A 86 8.81 -3.89 8.13
C MET A 86 7.33 -4.05 8.51
N GLU A 87 6.95 -3.76 9.75
CA GLU A 87 5.56 -3.74 10.18
C GLU A 87 4.74 -2.74 9.36
N LEU A 88 5.32 -1.57 9.05
CA LEU A 88 4.68 -0.57 8.21
C LEU A 88 4.56 -1.03 6.75
N VAL A 89 5.61 -1.67 6.20
CA VAL A 89 5.55 -2.34 4.88
C VAL A 89 4.41 -3.36 4.84
N TRP A 90 4.31 -4.22 5.86
CA TRP A 90 3.28 -5.26 5.94
C TRP A 90 1.87 -4.68 6.02
N VAL A 91 1.67 -3.61 6.79
CA VAL A 91 0.37 -2.92 6.88
C VAL A 91 -0.03 -2.34 5.52
N ILE A 92 0.88 -1.64 4.84
CA ILE A 92 0.60 -1.09 3.51
C ILE A 92 0.33 -2.20 2.50
N TRP A 93 1.11 -3.28 2.54
CA TRP A 93 0.91 -4.45 1.67
C TRP A 93 -0.48 -5.06 1.89
N LEU A 94 -0.91 -5.26 3.14
CA LEU A 94 -2.24 -5.78 3.45
C LEU A 94 -3.36 -4.88 2.92
N ILE A 95 -3.23 -3.55 3.10
CA ILE A 95 -4.20 -2.59 2.58
C ILE A 95 -4.27 -2.67 1.05
N GLN A 96 -3.12 -2.72 0.38
CA GLN A 96 -3.03 -2.82 -1.08
C GLN A 96 -3.65 -4.12 -1.61
N THR A 97 -3.28 -5.26 -1.02
CA THR A 97 -3.83 -6.57 -1.40
C THR A 97 -5.34 -6.61 -1.21
N ALA A 98 -5.84 -6.15 -0.06
CA ALA A 98 -7.27 -6.09 0.21
C ALA A 98 -8.00 -5.20 -0.81
N ALA A 99 -7.44 -4.02 -1.13
CA ALA A 99 -7.98 -3.13 -2.13
C ALA A 99 -8.07 -3.79 -3.51
N LEU A 100 -6.98 -4.42 -3.97
CA LEU A 100 -6.94 -5.11 -5.26
C LEU A 100 -7.98 -6.22 -5.33
N VAL A 101 -8.13 -7.02 -4.28
CA VAL A 101 -9.15 -8.09 -4.20
C VAL A 101 -10.57 -7.53 -4.28
N ILE A 102 -10.85 -6.41 -3.60
CA ILE A 102 -12.19 -5.78 -3.63
C ILE A 102 -12.47 -5.17 -5.01
N THR A 103 -11.47 -4.60 -5.66
CA THR A 103 -11.60 -4.00 -7.00
C THR A 103 -11.52 -5.02 -8.14
N PHE A 104 -11.15 -6.26 -7.85
CA PHE A 104 -10.98 -7.30 -8.86
C PHE A 104 -12.31 -7.61 -9.53
N LYS A 105 -12.39 -7.34 -10.83
CA LYS A 105 -13.54 -7.71 -11.66
C LYS A 105 -13.11 -8.87 -12.57
N PRO A 106 -13.72 -10.07 -12.44
CA PRO A 106 -13.40 -11.17 -13.34
C PRO A 106 -13.75 -10.79 -14.78
N PRO A 107 -12.97 -11.22 -15.79
CA PRO A 107 -13.35 -11.06 -17.19
C PRO A 107 -14.66 -11.82 -17.43
N ALA A 108 -15.64 -11.13 -18.06
CA ALA A 108 -16.93 -11.69 -18.44
C ALA A 108 -16.79 -12.68 -19.60
#